data_AF-A0A235HLA9-F1
#
_entry.id   AF-A0A235HLA9-F1
#
_cell.length_a   1.000
_cell.length_b   1.000
_cell.length_c   1.000
_cell.angle_alpha   90.00
_cell.angle_beta   90.00
_cell.angle_gamma   90.00
#
_symmetry.space_group_name_H-M   'P 1'
#
loop_
_entity.id
_entity.type
_entity.pdbx_description
1 polymer ?
#
loop_
_entity_poly.entity_id
_entity_poly.type
_entity_poly.pdbx_seq_one_letter_code
_entity_poly.pdbx_strand_id
1 'polypeptide(L)'
;TNLHLGNERGNTEEFLAKVGVENWEIMKRTCEQAAGLFPNSLYCGVDLLILPDWKTHAILEINAFGDLLPGILWNGMDTYTSEVKAILAR
;
A
#
# COMPACT_ATOMS: atom_id res chain seq x y z
N THR A 1 -3.88 7.58 3.35
CA THR A 1 -4.16 8.79 4.17
C THR A 1 -4.60 8.33 5.53
N ASN A 2 -3.90 8.84 6.55
CA ASN A 2 -4.02 8.53 7.99
C ASN A 2 -5.44 8.72 8.59
N LEU A 3 -6.44 8.97 7.75
CA LEU A 3 -7.82 9.29 8.08
C LEU A 3 -8.81 8.18 7.69
N HIS A 4 -8.39 6.92 7.65
CA HIS A 4 -9.35 5.80 7.58
C HIS A 4 -10.03 5.55 8.95
N LEU A 5 -10.60 6.63 9.54
CA LEU A 5 -11.20 6.77 10.88
C LEU A 5 -12.49 5.94 11.05
N GLY A 6 -12.44 4.64 10.73
CA GLY A 6 -13.58 3.75 10.77
C GLY A 6 -14.49 3.82 9.54
N ASN A 7 -14.06 4.48 8.45
CA ASN A 7 -14.78 4.42 7.18
C ASN A 7 -14.88 2.98 6.66
N GLU A 8 -15.86 2.71 5.81
CA GLU A 8 -15.97 1.43 5.15
C GLU A 8 -14.85 1.26 4.12
N ARG A 9 -14.29 0.05 4.07
CA ARG A 9 -13.29 -0.33 3.07
C ARG A 9 -13.98 -0.78 1.80
N GLY A 10 -13.41 -0.43 0.65
CA GLY A 10 -13.85 -0.95 -0.64
C GLY A 10 -13.60 -2.45 -0.78
N ASN A 11 -14.32 -3.08 -1.70
CA ASN A 11 -14.13 -4.49 -2.05
C ASN A 11 -12.91 -4.65 -2.98
N THR A 12 -11.91 -5.40 -2.52
CA THR A 12 -10.66 -5.63 -3.27
C THR A 12 -10.88 -6.47 -4.53
N GLU A 13 -11.79 -7.43 -4.53
CA GLU A 13 -12.09 -8.27 -5.70
C GLU A 13 -12.73 -7.45 -6.81
N GLU A 14 -13.72 -6.61 -6.47
CA GLU A 14 -14.34 -5.68 -7.44
C GLU A 14 -13.33 -4.67 -7.98
N PHE A 15 -12.44 -4.19 -7.12
CA PHE A 15 -11.36 -3.29 -7.50
C PHE A 15 -10.40 -3.96 -8.50
N LEU A 16 -9.91 -5.17 -8.19
CA LEU A 16 -9.02 -5.92 -9.07
C LEU A 16 -9.67 -6.30 -10.39
N ALA A 17 -10.97 -6.60 -10.39
CA ALA A 17 -11.74 -6.87 -11.61
C ALA A 17 -11.80 -5.64 -12.54
N LYS A 18 -11.87 -4.42 -11.98
CA LYS A 18 -11.88 -3.17 -12.75
C LYS A 18 -10.50 -2.78 -13.27
N VAL A 19 -9.48 -2.86 -12.42
CA VAL A 19 -8.11 -2.45 -12.76
C VAL A 19 -7.42 -3.48 -13.66
N GLY A 20 -7.70 -4.77 -13.45
CA GLY A 20 -7.02 -5.88 -14.10
C GLY A 20 -5.69 -6.21 -13.42
N VAL A 21 -5.36 -7.50 -13.37
CA VAL A 21 -4.18 -8.03 -12.65
C VAL A 21 -2.88 -7.42 -13.20
N GLU A 22 -2.71 -7.37 -14.52
CA GLU A 22 -1.49 -6.83 -15.15
C GLU A 22 -1.26 -5.36 -14.79
N ASN A 23 -2.32 -4.56 -14.83
CA ASN A 23 -2.22 -3.14 -14.48
C ASN A 23 -1.96 -2.94 -12.99
N TRP A 24 -2.55 -3.78 -12.14
CA TRP A 24 -2.26 -3.77 -10.71
C TRP A 24 -0.78 -4.09 -10.41
N GLU A 25 -0.15 -5.02 -11.13
CA GLU A 25 1.28 -5.28 -11.01
C GLU A 25 2.13 -4.05 -11.39
N ILE A 26 1.74 -3.31 -12.44
CA ILE A 26 2.41 -2.06 -12.85
C ILE A 26 2.29 -0.99 -11.75
N MET A 27 1.11 -0.85 -11.17
CA MET A 27 0.84 0.06 -10.05
C MET A 27 1.72 -0.28 -8.84
N LYS A 28 1.76 -1.55 -8.41
CA LYS A 28 2.62 -2.00 -7.31
C LYS A 28 4.09 -1.73 -7.59
N ARG A 29 4.57 -2.03 -8.80
CA ARG A 29 5.95 -1.77 -9.19
C ARG A 29 6.31 -0.28 -9.10
N THR A 30 5.38 0.60 -9.42
CA THR A 30 5.57 2.05 -9.25
C THR A 30 5.75 2.43 -7.78
N CYS A 31 4.91 1.87 -6.88
CA CYS A 31 5.04 2.07 -5.44
C CYS A 31 6.38 1.55 -4.90
N GLU A 32 6.83 0.37 -5.32
CA GLU A 32 8.12 -0.22 -4.93
C GLU A 32 9.31 0.64 -5.40
N GLN A 33 9.26 1.15 -6.63
CA GLN A 33 10.28 2.05 -7.17
C GLN A 33 10.38 3.35 -6.37
N ALA A 34 9.23 3.92 -5.99
CA ALA A 34 9.19 5.13 -5.19
C ALA A 34 9.66 4.90 -3.75
N ALA A 35 9.29 3.78 -3.13
CA ALA A 35 9.81 3.35 -1.84
C ALA A 35 11.35 3.20 -1.87
N GLY A 36 11.89 2.68 -2.99
CA GLY A 36 13.32 2.52 -3.21
C GLY A 36 14.14 3.83 -3.18
N LEU A 37 13.50 4.99 -3.29
CA LEU A 37 14.14 6.30 -3.11
C LEU A 37 14.55 6.57 -1.65
N PHE A 38 14.06 5.78 -0.70
CA PHE A 38 14.35 5.89 0.73
C PHE A 38 15.08 4.65 1.27
N PRO A 39 16.31 4.36 0.81
CA PRO A 39 17.00 3.09 1.11
C PRO A 39 17.33 2.87 2.59
N ASN A 40 17.32 3.93 3.40
CA ASN A 40 17.58 3.85 4.83
C ASN A 40 16.31 3.67 5.68
N SER A 41 15.12 3.77 5.08
CA SER A 41 13.85 3.48 5.73
C SER A 41 13.61 1.97 5.78
N LEU A 42 13.05 1.46 6.88
CA LEU A 42 12.68 0.04 6.97
C LEU A 42 11.48 -0.29 6.08
N TYR A 43 10.50 0.61 6.05
CA TYR A 43 9.29 0.53 5.26
C TYR A 43 8.77 1.95 5.00
N CYS A 44 7.73 2.06 4.17
CA CYS A 44 6.92 3.27 4.03
C CYS A 44 5.50 2.89 3.62
N GLY A 45 4.52 3.73 3.94
CA GLY A 45 3.20 3.69 3.31
C GLY A 45 3.20 4.53 2.03
N VAL A 46 2.49 4.07 1.00
CA VAL A 46 2.35 4.78 -0.28
C VAL A 46 0.87 4.98 -0.58
N ASP A 47 0.46 6.23 -0.73
CA ASP A 47 -0.87 6.58 -1.21
C ASP A 47 -0.85 6.64 -2.74
N LEU A 48 -1.50 5.66 -3.37
CA LEU A 48 -1.64 5.58 -4.82
C LEU A 48 -3.02 6.04 -5.26
N LEU A 49 -3.08 7.09 -6.09
CA LEU A 49 -4.30 7.52 -6.77
C LEU A 49 -4.43 6.78 -8.10
N ILE A 50 -5.62 6.27 -8.37
CA ILE A 50 -6.00 5.68 -9.66
C ILE A 50 -7.00 6.64 -10.31
N LEU A 51 -6.69 7.06 -11.53
CA LEU A 51 -7.50 8.03 -12.26
C LEU A 51 -8.79 7.38 -12.79
N PRO A 52 -9.80 8.18 -13.19
CA PRO A 52 -11.10 7.67 -13.63
C PRO A 52 -11.07 6.72 -14.83
N ASP A 53 -9.97 6.66 -15.58
CA ASP A 53 -9.77 5.74 -16.70
C ASP A 53 -9.39 4.31 -16.25
N TRP A 54 -9.18 4.10 -14.94
CA TRP A 54 -8.75 2.83 -14.30
C TRP A 54 -7.40 2.30 -14.79
N LYS A 55 -6.65 3.11 -15.54
CA LYS A 55 -5.39 2.74 -16.18
C LYS A 55 -4.23 3.57 -15.67
N THR A 56 -4.47 4.87 -15.53
CA THR A 56 -3.45 5.81 -15.12
C THR A 56 -3.43 5.93 -13.59
N HIS A 57 -2.23 6.05 -13.02
CA HIS A 57 -2.04 6.25 -11.58
C HIS A 57 -1.02 7.35 -11.29
N ALA A 58 -1.09 7.88 -10.07
CA ALA A 58 -0.15 8.85 -9.53
C ALA A 58 0.11 8.54 -8.05
N ILE A 59 1.35 8.73 -7.59
CA ILE A 59 1.66 8.71 -6.16
C ILE A 59 1.29 10.07 -5.59
N LEU A 60 0.47 10.07 -4.53
CA LEU A 60 0.10 11.30 -3.83
C LEU A 60 1.03 11.60 -2.67
N GLU A 61 1.37 10.55 -1.90
CA GLU A 61 2.09 10.69 -0.64
C GLU A 61 2.92 9.44 -0.35
N ILE A 62 4.04 9.62 0.34
CA ILE A 62 4.83 8.55 0.93
C ILE A 62 5.06 8.87 2.41
N ASN A 63 4.57 8.00 3.29
CA ASN A 63 4.63 8.16 4.74
C ASN A 63 5.66 7.24 5.38
N ALA A 64 6.46 7.76 6.30
CA ALA A 64 7.50 6.99 7.00
C ALA A 64 6.93 5.91 7.94
N PHE A 65 5.70 6.09 8.44
CA PHE A 65 5.07 5.19 9.42
C PHE A 65 3.89 4.39 8.87
N GLY A 66 3.48 4.64 7.62
CA GLY A 66 2.26 4.07 7.05
C GLY A 66 0.98 4.61 7.68
N ASP A 67 -0.14 3.93 7.39
CA ASP A 67 -1.47 4.23 7.93
C ASP A 67 -1.83 3.27 9.07
N LEU A 68 -2.80 3.66 9.91
CA LEU A 68 -3.42 2.76 10.88
C LEU A 68 -4.36 1.77 10.16
N LEU A 69 -3.96 0.50 10.04
CA LEU A 69 -4.66 -0.55 9.29
C LEU A 69 -5.18 -1.69 10.18
N PRO A 70 -6.18 -1.46 11.05
CA PRO A 70 -6.67 -2.48 11.97
C PRO A 70 -7.44 -3.58 11.22
N GLY A 71 -7.13 -4.84 11.54
CA GLY A 71 -7.84 -6.01 11.01
C GLY A 71 -7.47 -6.38 9.57
N ILE A 72 -6.42 -5.79 9.00
CA ILE A 72 -5.87 -6.20 7.70
C ILE A 72 -4.72 -7.16 7.94
N LEU A 73 -4.77 -8.32 7.29
CA LEU A 73 -3.74 -9.35 7.36
C LEU A 73 -3.19 -9.59 5.96
N TRP A 74 -1.86 -9.65 5.87
CA TRP A 74 -1.15 -10.17 4.71
C TRP A 74 -0.46 -11.46 5.09
N ASN A 75 -0.77 -12.56 4.40
CA ASN A 75 -0.28 -13.89 4.73
C ASN A 75 -0.44 -14.26 6.23
N GLY A 76 -1.58 -13.86 6.81
CA GLY A 76 -1.90 -14.10 8.22
C GLY A 76 -1.19 -13.19 9.23
N MET A 77 -0.54 -12.12 8.79
CA MET A 77 0.19 -11.19 9.66
C MET A 77 -0.27 -9.74 9.43
N ASP A 78 -0.45 -8.99 10.51
CA ASP A 78 -0.70 -7.55 10.42
C ASP A 78 0.58 -6.75 10.15
N THR A 79 0.41 -5.49 9.78
CA THR A 79 1.51 -4.59 9.43
C THR A 79 2.45 -4.38 10.63
N TYR A 80 1.92 -4.17 11.83
CA TYR A 80 2.72 -3.87 13.02
C TYR A 80 3.64 -5.04 13.42
N THR A 81 3.12 -6.27 13.37
CA THR A 81 3.90 -7.48 13.61
C THR A 81 4.95 -7.69 12.52
N SER A 82 4.62 -7.36 11.27
CA SER A 82 5.56 -7.42 10.15
C SER A 82 6.72 -6.43 10.33
N GLU A 83 6.43 -5.19 10.75
CA GLU A 83 7.42 -4.15 11.05
C GLU A 83 8.36 -4.58 12.19
N VAL A 84 7.80 -5.08 13.31
CA VAL A 84 8.58 -5.58 14.45
C VAL A 84 9.47 -6.76 14.05
N LYS A 85 8.97 -7.70 13.23
CA LYS A 85 9.81 -8.81 12.75
C LYS A 85 10.89 -8.33 11.79
N ALA A 86 10.60 -7.39 10.91
CA ALA A 86 11.56 -6.86 9.95
C ALA A 86 12.72 -6.13 10.65
N ILE A 87 12.44 -5.34 11.71
CA ILE A 87 13.50 -4.66 12.46
C ILE A 87 14.35 -5.66 13.28
N LEU A 88 13.76 -6.73 13.81
CA LEU A 88 14.49 -7.76 14.54
C LEU A 88 15.34 -8.68 13.65
N ALA A 89 15.07 -8.72 12.35
CA ALA A 89 15.80 -9.52 11.37
C ALA A 89 16.92 -8.75 10.64
N ARG A 90 17.10 -7.45 10.94
CA ARG A 90 18.22 -6.63 10.44
C ARG A 90 19.50 -6.93 11.22
#